data_AF-A0A9W3BHF3-F1
#
_entry.id   AF-A0A9W3BHF3-F1
#
_cell.length_a   1.000
_cell.length_b   1.000
_cell.length_c   1.000
_cell.angle_alpha   90.00
_cell.angle_beta   90.00
_cell.angle_gamma   90.00
#
_symmetry.space_group_name_H-M   'P 1'
#
loop_
_entity.id
_entity.type
_entity.pdbx_description
1 polymer ?
#
loop_
_entity_poly.entity_id
_entity_poly.type
_entity_poly.pdbx_seq_one_letter_code
_entity_poly.pdbx_strand_id
1 'polypeptide(L)'
;MFHILRRVTPCVLKVKPAKWISGHALPRDTLIPPRTNYSGKAGDGEGKGGGGGGAIRSAGGAFGKRQVTQEEKYFYDEEQKQIKEMKTKLTEMYRKQLSERESKISSLKRDLKNVQDTSSRHNMEEEIRVLEQEVKTLQKKIAEQD
;
A
#
# COMPACT_ATOMS: atom_id res chain seq x y z
N MET A 1 40.85 -39.71 -26.82
CA MET A 1 40.42 -38.32 -27.10
C MET A 1 38.90 -38.31 -27.29
N PHE A 2 38.19 -37.57 -26.43
CA PHE A 2 36.82 -37.03 -26.56
C PHE A 2 35.65 -38.00 -26.87
N HIS A 3 35.05 -38.64 -25.86
CA HIS A 3 33.84 -38.18 -25.12
C HIS A 3 32.65 -37.75 -25.99
N ILE A 4 31.70 -38.68 -26.16
CA ILE A 4 30.36 -38.44 -26.70
C ILE A 4 29.55 -37.65 -25.66
N LEU A 5 29.55 -36.33 -25.78
CA LEU A 5 28.68 -35.45 -25.00
C LEU A 5 27.26 -35.54 -25.55
N ARG A 6 26.43 -36.29 -24.84
CA ARG A 6 24.97 -36.30 -24.95
C ARG A 6 24.46 -34.91 -24.55
N ARG A 7 24.36 -33.98 -25.50
CA ARG A 7 23.70 -32.68 -25.30
C ARG A 7 22.21 -32.96 -25.08
N VAL A 8 21.81 -33.03 -23.82
CA VAL A 8 20.43 -32.80 -23.40
C VAL A 8 20.10 -31.37 -23.85
N THR A 9 19.38 -31.23 -24.95
CA THR A 9 18.79 -29.94 -25.31
C THR A 9 17.87 -29.54 -24.16
N PRO A 10 18.04 -28.37 -23.54
CA PRO A 10 17.06 -27.91 -22.57
C PRO A 10 15.72 -27.80 -23.30
N CYS A 11 14.73 -28.54 -22.81
CA CYS A 11 13.33 -28.35 -23.15
C CYS A 11 12.99 -26.89 -22.82
N VAL A 12 13.13 -26.01 -23.80
CA VAL A 12 12.55 -24.67 -23.75
C VAL A 12 11.05 -24.91 -23.79
N LEU A 13 10.44 -25.02 -22.60
CA LEU A 13 8.99 -24.92 -22.44
C LEU A 13 8.60 -23.62 -23.15
N LYS A 14 8.00 -23.76 -24.34
CA LYS A 14 7.23 -22.68 -24.97
C LYS A 14 6.02 -22.44 -24.07
N VAL A 15 6.20 -21.65 -23.02
CA VAL A 15 5.08 -21.01 -22.35
C VAL A 15 4.54 -20.02 -23.36
N LYS A 16 3.40 -20.35 -23.97
CA LYS A 16 2.67 -19.43 -24.84
C LYS A 16 2.42 -18.15 -24.01
N PRO A 17 2.73 -16.94 -24.50
CA PRO A 17 2.31 -15.75 -23.80
C PRO A 17 0.79 -15.79 -23.72
N ALA A 18 0.26 -15.70 -22.49
CA ALA A 18 -1.15 -15.49 -22.27
C ALA A 18 -1.54 -14.26 -23.11
N LYS A 19 -2.36 -14.48 -24.14
CA LYS A 19 -3.05 -13.40 -24.82
C LYS A 19 -3.91 -12.76 -23.75
N TRP A 20 -3.42 -11.66 -23.19
CA TRP A 20 -4.22 -10.76 -22.39
C TRP A 20 -5.34 -10.31 -23.30
N ILE A 21 -6.51 -10.88 -23.04
CA ILE A 21 -7.77 -10.50 -23.65
C ILE A 21 -7.86 -9.00 -23.44
N SER A 22 -7.86 -8.30 -24.57
CA SER A 22 -8.20 -6.91 -24.80
C SER A 22 -8.48 -6.11 -23.53
N GLY A 23 -7.67 -5.09 -23.32
CA GLY A 23 -8.04 -4.00 -22.45
C GLY A 23 -9.48 -3.58 -22.73
N HIS A 24 -10.39 -3.98 -21.86
CA HIS A 24 -11.52 -3.15 -21.53
C HIS A 24 -10.89 -1.95 -20.85
N ALA A 25 -10.41 -1.01 -21.67
CA ALA A 25 -10.36 0.37 -21.30
C ALA A 25 -11.76 0.67 -20.79
N LEU A 26 -11.91 0.69 -19.46
CA LEU A 26 -13.07 1.35 -18.86
C LEU A 26 -13.14 2.70 -19.55
N PRO A 27 -14.26 3.04 -20.21
CA PRO A 27 -14.36 4.31 -20.88
C PRO A 27 -14.05 5.37 -19.86
N ARG A 28 -12.91 6.06 -20.03
CA ARG A 28 -12.60 7.29 -19.29
C ARG A 28 -13.39 8.45 -19.92
N ASP A 29 -14.61 8.16 -20.32
CA ASP A 29 -15.66 9.12 -20.57
C ASP A 29 -16.40 9.27 -19.24
N THR A 30 -15.67 9.75 -18.23
CA THR A 30 -16.33 10.55 -17.21
C THR A 30 -17.04 11.65 -17.99
N LEU A 31 -18.37 11.55 -18.09
CA LEU A 31 -19.26 12.68 -18.34
C LEU A 31 -19.00 13.73 -17.24
N ILE A 32 -17.89 14.42 -17.34
CA ILE A 32 -17.79 15.79 -16.87
C ILE A 32 -18.41 16.55 -18.05
N PRO A 33 -19.68 16.98 -17.96
CA PRO A 33 -20.24 17.79 -19.03
C PRO A 33 -19.27 18.95 -19.29
N PRO A 34 -18.99 19.30 -20.56
CA PRO A 34 -18.23 20.50 -20.85
C PRO A 34 -18.92 21.63 -20.08
N ARG A 35 -18.16 22.33 -19.24
CA ARG A 35 -18.66 23.49 -18.51
C ARG A 35 -19.33 24.36 -19.56
N THR A 36 -20.66 24.41 -19.55
CA THR A 36 -21.43 25.06 -20.61
C THR A 36 -20.88 26.46 -20.74
N ASN A 37 -20.39 26.81 -21.94
CA ASN A 37 -19.94 28.16 -22.24
C ASN A 37 -21.18 29.05 -22.20
N TYR A 38 -21.58 29.48 -20.99
CA TYR A 38 -22.48 30.60 -20.83
C TYR A 38 -21.84 31.76 -21.59
N SER A 39 -22.60 32.39 -22.48
CA SER A 39 -22.14 33.49 -23.34
C SER A 39 -21.78 34.76 -22.56
N GLY A 40 -21.79 34.73 -21.23
CA GLY A 40 -21.13 35.71 -20.39
C GLY A 40 -20.66 35.16 -19.05
N LYS A 41 -19.93 36.00 -18.33
CA LYS A 41 -19.14 35.63 -17.17
C LYS A 41 -20.01 35.67 -15.91
N ALA A 42 -19.63 34.89 -14.90
CA ALA A 42 -20.27 35.00 -13.59
C ALA A 42 -20.21 36.46 -13.09
N GLY A 43 -21.38 37.03 -12.77
CA GLY A 43 -21.54 38.43 -12.37
C GLY A 43 -21.97 39.41 -13.47
N ASP A 44 -22.16 38.94 -14.72
CA ASP A 44 -22.67 39.76 -15.84
C ASP A 44 -24.20 39.98 -15.82
N GLY A 45 -24.92 39.43 -14.84
CA GLY A 45 -26.37 39.55 -14.73
C GLY A 45 -27.14 38.35 -15.28
N GLU A 46 -28.43 38.30 -14.95
CA GLU A 46 -29.35 37.26 -15.38
C GLU A 46 -29.54 37.32 -16.91
N GLY A 47 -29.50 36.17 -17.60
CA GLY A 47 -29.59 36.11 -19.06
C GLY A 47 -28.28 36.35 -19.83
N LYS A 48 -27.20 36.79 -19.17
CA LYS A 48 -25.84 36.89 -19.74
C LYS A 48 -24.83 35.97 -19.07
N GLY A 49 -25.27 34.85 -18.49
CA GLY A 49 -24.39 33.89 -17.84
C GLY A 49 -24.14 34.12 -16.34
N GLY A 50 -24.75 35.13 -15.74
CA GLY A 50 -24.93 35.20 -14.29
C GLY A 50 -26.17 34.42 -13.85
N GLY A 51 -26.04 33.57 -12.83
CA GLY A 51 -27.18 32.92 -12.19
C GLY A 51 -28.01 33.90 -11.33
N GLY A 52 -29.32 33.68 -11.24
CA GLY A 52 -30.25 34.46 -10.42
C GLY A 52 -30.01 34.29 -8.93
N GLY A 53 -28.99 34.96 -8.40
CA GLY A 53 -28.53 34.89 -7.01
C GLY A 53 -28.92 36.11 -6.17
N GLY A 54 -30.04 36.78 -6.48
CA GLY A 54 -30.53 37.99 -5.83
C GLY A 54 -30.32 39.27 -6.65
N ALA A 55 -30.96 40.38 -6.24
CA ALA A 55 -31.09 41.61 -7.05
C ALA A 55 -29.74 42.18 -7.54
N ILE A 56 -28.68 42.11 -6.73
CA ILE A 56 -27.34 42.63 -7.07
C ILE A 56 -26.65 41.78 -8.15
N ARG A 57 -26.87 40.46 -8.14
CA ARG A 57 -26.29 39.52 -9.09
C ARG A 57 -27.11 39.39 -10.36
N SER A 58 -28.43 39.48 -10.24
CA SER A 58 -29.35 39.51 -11.38
C SER A 58 -29.20 40.80 -12.19
N ALA A 59 -28.99 41.95 -11.54
CA ALA A 59 -28.76 43.22 -12.24
C ALA A 59 -27.49 43.22 -13.10
N GLY A 60 -26.44 42.52 -12.65
CA GLY A 60 -25.14 42.53 -13.30
C GLY A 60 -24.42 43.88 -13.14
N GLY A 61 -23.09 43.84 -12.97
CA GLY A 61 -22.30 45.08 -12.80
C GLY A 61 -21.04 44.89 -11.97
N ALA A 62 -20.37 46.00 -11.65
CA ALA A 62 -19.10 45.96 -10.90
C ALA A 62 -19.24 45.28 -9.52
N PHE A 63 -20.35 45.54 -8.82
CA PHE A 63 -20.66 44.91 -7.53
C PHE A 63 -20.97 43.42 -7.66
N GLY A 64 -21.74 43.01 -8.69
CA GLY A 64 -22.01 41.60 -8.97
C GLY A 64 -20.75 40.80 -9.30
N LYS A 65 -19.84 41.38 -10.09
CA LYS A 65 -18.52 40.79 -10.40
C LYS A 65 -17.64 40.66 -9.16
N ARG A 66 -17.58 41.70 -8.32
CA ARG A 66 -16.83 41.68 -7.06
C ARG A 66 -17.36 40.62 -6.09
N GLN A 67 -18.67 40.39 -6.07
CA GLN A 67 -19.28 39.36 -5.23
C GLN A 67 -18.91 37.95 -5.71
N VAL A 68 -18.96 37.69 -7.02
CA VAL A 68 -18.50 36.42 -7.61
C VAL A 68 -17.05 36.12 -7.26
N THR A 69 -16.13 37.08 -7.44
CA THR A 69 -14.71 36.85 -7.11
C THR A 69 -14.49 36.51 -5.63
N GLN A 70 -15.24 37.15 -4.72
CA GLN A 70 -15.13 36.85 -3.29
C GLN A 70 -15.67 35.46 -2.96
N GLU A 71 -16.79 35.08 -3.57
CA GLU A 71 -17.37 33.76 -3.36
C GLU A 71 -16.52 32.66 -3.97
N GLU A 72 -15.98 32.85 -5.18
CA GLU A 72 -15.02 31.92 -5.79
C GLU A 72 -13.79 31.71 -4.90
N LYS A 73 -13.25 32.79 -4.32
CA LYS A 73 -12.14 32.68 -3.38
C LYS A 73 -12.54 31.88 -2.13
N TYR A 74 -13.71 32.17 -1.56
CA TYR A 74 -14.20 31.46 -0.37
C TYR A 74 -14.39 29.96 -0.64
N PHE A 75 -15.01 29.59 -1.76
CA PHE A 75 -15.20 28.18 -2.13
C PHE A 75 -13.88 27.49 -2.38
N TYR A 76 -12.94 28.13 -3.08
CA TYR A 76 -11.61 27.59 -3.28
C TYR A 76 -10.89 27.33 -1.95
N ASP A 77 -10.91 28.30 -1.03
CA ASP A 77 -10.26 28.18 0.28
C ASP A 77 -10.89 27.04 1.12
N GLU A 78 -12.21 26.91 1.12
CA GLU A 78 -12.91 25.81 1.82
C GLU A 78 -12.67 24.44 1.18
N GLU A 79 -12.67 24.32 -0.15
CA GLU A 79 -12.30 23.08 -0.84
C GLU A 79 -10.86 22.66 -0.48
N GLN A 80 -9.92 23.61 -0.49
CA GLN A 80 -8.53 23.33 -0.10
C GLN A 80 -8.42 22.89 1.36
N LYS A 81 -9.20 23.50 2.25
CA LYS A 81 -9.24 23.13 3.67
C LYS A 81 -9.77 21.71 3.86
N GLN A 82 -10.86 21.36 3.20
CA GLN A 82 -11.42 20.00 3.26
C GLN A 82 -10.43 18.97 2.72
N ILE A 83 -9.80 19.23 1.57
CA ILE A 83 -8.79 18.33 0.99
C ILE A 83 -7.59 18.16 1.94
N LYS A 84 -7.13 19.25 2.56
CA LYS A 84 -6.04 19.19 3.55
C LYS A 84 -6.43 18.34 4.74
N GLU A 85 -7.63 18.53 5.30
CA GLU A 85 -8.12 17.76 6.43
C GLU A 85 -8.27 16.25 6.11
N MET A 86 -8.79 15.92 4.94
CA MET A 86 -8.87 14.52 4.50
C MET A 86 -7.48 13.90 4.38
N LYS A 87 -6.51 14.63 3.80
CA LYS A 87 -5.11 14.17 3.67
C LYS A 87 -4.45 13.98 5.02
N THR A 88 -4.60 14.91 5.96
CA THR A 88 -3.99 14.80 7.29
C THR A 88 -4.53 13.59 8.04
N LYS A 89 -5.87 13.41 8.08
CA LYS A 89 -6.51 12.23 8.68
C LYS A 89 -5.99 10.94 8.06
N LEU A 90 -5.92 10.88 6.73
CA LEU A 90 -5.41 9.70 6.03
C LEU A 90 -3.96 9.39 6.41
N THR A 91 -3.09 10.40 6.44
CA THR A 91 -1.68 10.22 6.83
C THR A 91 -1.52 9.79 8.29
N GLU A 92 -2.35 10.30 9.20
CA GLU A 92 -2.32 9.91 10.61
C GLU A 92 -2.74 8.46 10.79
N MET A 93 -3.79 8.02 10.10
CA MET A 93 -4.24 6.62 10.10
C MET A 93 -3.14 5.68 9.59
N TYR A 94 -2.46 6.04 8.50
CA TYR A 94 -1.34 5.25 8.00
C TYR A 94 -0.14 5.23 8.95
N ARG A 95 0.18 6.36 9.62
CA ARG A 95 1.25 6.42 10.63
C ARG A 95 0.96 5.51 11.82
N LYS A 96 -0.27 5.53 12.36
CA LYS A 96 -0.68 4.64 13.45
C LYS A 96 -0.54 3.17 13.05
N GLN A 97 -1.06 2.82 11.87
CA GLN A 97 -0.97 1.48 11.32
C GLN A 97 0.47 0.99 11.08
N LEU A 98 1.36 1.89 10.64
CA LEU A 98 2.78 1.57 10.48
C LEU A 98 3.43 1.28 11.84
N SER A 99 3.23 2.16 12.82
CA SER A 99 3.78 2.00 14.17
C SER A 99 3.35 0.69 14.84
N GLU A 100 2.05 0.36 14.76
CA GLU A 100 1.50 -0.90 15.27
C GLU A 100 2.13 -2.11 14.57
N ARG A 101 2.25 -2.09 13.24
CA ARG A 101 2.87 -3.19 12.49
C ARG A 101 4.36 -3.32 12.80
N GLU A 102 5.08 -2.22 12.93
CA GLU A 102 6.51 -2.21 13.29
C GLU A 102 6.75 -2.83 14.67
N SER A 103 5.96 -2.43 15.67
CA SER A 103 6.03 -3.04 17.01
C SER A 103 5.74 -4.53 17.00
N LYS A 104 4.75 -4.98 16.21
CA LYS A 104 4.40 -6.39 16.07
C LYS A 104 5.48 -7.20 15.33
N ILE A 105 6.09 -6.62 14.31
CA ILE A 105 7.27 -7.22 13.65
C ILE A 105 8.41 -7.37 14.66
N SER A 106 8.63 -6.35 15.51
CA SER A 106 9.66 -6.39 16.54
C SER A 106 9.42 -7.50 17.57
N SER A 107 8.19 -7.65 18.09
CA SER A 107 7.87 -8.72 19.03
C SER A 107 8.05 -10.10 18.40
N LEU A 108 7.47 -10.32 17.21
CA LEU A 108 7.57 -11.60 16.50
C LEU A 108 9.03 -11.97 16.16
N LYS A 109 9.88 -11.00 15.84
CA LYS A 109 11.32 -11.24 15.65
C LYS A 109 12.01 -11.70 16.92
N ARG A 110 11.66 -11.16 18.09
CA ARG A 110 12.19 -11.64 19.38
C ARG A 110 11.72 -13.07 19.66
N ASP A 111 10.45 -13.34 19.44
CA ASP A 111 9.87 -14.68 19.66
C ASP A 111 10.53 -15.74 18.77
N LEU A 112 10.74 -15.43 17.48
CA LEU A 112 11.47 -16.32 16.57
C LEU A 112 12.90 -16.60 17.03
N LYS A 113 13.61 -15.57 17.51
CA LYS A 113 14.97 -15.73 18.06
C LYS A 113 14.96 -16.64 19.28
N ASN A 114 14.03 -16.41 20.22
CA ASN A 114 13.91 -17.23 21.42
C ASN A 114 13.61 -18.70 21.07
N VAL A 115 12.70 -18.94 20.11
CA VAL A 115 12.42 -20.31 19.63
C VAL A 115 13.67 -20.95 19.03
N GLN A 116 14.40 -20.24 18.17
CA GLN A 116 15.65 -20.74 17.58
C GLN A 116 16.71 -21.09 18.64
N ASP A 117 16.88 -20.22 19.64
CA ASP A 117 17.81 -20.43 20.75
C ASP A 117 17.39 -21.65 21.58
N THR A 118 16.09 -21.82 21.86
CA THR A 118 15.57 -23.01 22.57
C THR A 118 15.69 -24.30 21.77
N SER A 119 15.47 -24.27 20.45
CA SER A 119 15.64 -25.46 19.59
C SER A 119 17.11 -25.90 19.55
N SER A 120 18.03 -24.95 19.41
CA SER A 120 19.47 -25.24 19.42
C SER A 120 19.91 -25.80 20.77
N ARG A 121 19.39 -25.23 21.87
CA ARG A 121 19.61 -25.73 23.22
C ARG A 121 19.07 -27.16 23.41
N HIS A 122 17.85 -27.43 22.96
CA HIS A 122 17.25 -28.77 23.07
C HIS A 122 18.06 -29.81 22.29
N ASN A 123 18.51 -29.49 21.08
CA ASN A 123 19.35 -30.38 20.29
C ASN A 123 20.64 -30.75 21.04
N MET A 124 21.33 -29.76 21.61
CA MET A 124 22.54 -30.00 22.42
C MET A 124 22.23 -30.79 23.71
N GLU A 125 21.11 -30.51 24.37
CA GLU A 125 20.70 -31.24 25.58
C GLU A 125 20.39 -32.72 25.27
N GLU A 126 19.78 -33.02 24.11
CA GLU A 126 19.55 -34.40 23.68
C GLU A 126 20.87 -35.11 23.32
N GLU A 127 21.80 -34.43 22.65
CA GLU A 127 23.15 -34.98 22.39
C GLU A 127 23.89 -35.30 23.71
N ILE A 128 23.86 -34.40 24.69
CA ILE A 128 24.47 -34.63 26.01
C ILE A 128 23.84 -35.84 26.70
N ARG A 129 22.51 -35.98 26.66
CA ARG A 129 21.81 -37.12 27.27
C ARG A 129 22.26 -38.46 26.69
N VAL A 130 22.39 -38.54 25.37
CA VAL A 130 22.85 -39.77 24.70
C VAL A 130 24.29 -40.09 25.11
N LEU A 131 25.18 -39.10 25.08
CA LEU A 131 26.58 -39.28 25.48
C LEU A 131 26.71 -39.70 26.95
N GLU A 132 25.90 -39.15 27.85
CA GLU A 132 25.87 -39.56 29.27
C GLU A 132 25.45 -41.02 29.45
N GLN A 133 24.49 -41.51 28.65
CA GLN A 133 24.10 -42.91 28.67
C GLN A 133 25.24 -43.79 28.16
N GLU A 134 25.88 -43.41 27.06
CA GLU A 134 27.04 -44.13 26.52
C GLU A 134 28.17 -44.23 27.57
N VAL A 135 28.54 -43.13 28.20
CA VAL A 135 29.55 -43.10 29.27
C VAL A 135 29.18 -44.07 30.40
N LYS A 136 27.93 -44.06 30.87
CA LYS A 136 27.46 -44.99 31.92
C LYS A 136 27.59 -46.45 31.49
N THR A 137 27.22 -46.78 30.25
CA THR A 137 27.34 -48.16 29.75
C THR A 137 28.79 -48.59 29.61
N LEU A 138 29.68 -47.70 29.16
CA LEU A 138 31.11 -47.98 29.05
C LEU A 138 31.73 -48.18 30.43
N GLN A 139 31.38 -47.35 31.41
CA GLN A 139 31.81 -47.53 32.81
C GLN A 139 31.37 -48.88 33.37
N LYS A 140 30.12 -49.31 33.11
CA LYS A 140 29.62 -50.62 33.52
C LYS A 140 30.42 -51.76 32.87
N LYS A 141 30.70 -51.66 31.56
CA LYS A 141 31.52 -52.65 30.84
C LYS A 141 32.94 -52.74 31.39
N ILE A 142 33.55 -51.61 31.75
CA ILE A 142 34.88 -51.60 32.39
C ILE A 142 34.82 -52.32 33.74
N ALA A 143 33.83 -52.00 34.58
CA ALA A 143 33.67 -52.63 35.88
C ALA A 143 33.34 -54.14 35.83
N GLU A 144 32.81 -54.64 34.72
CA GLU A 144 32.60 -56.08 34.47
C GLU A 144 33.89 -56.80 34.00
N GLN A 145 34.91 -56.06 33.57
CA GLN A 145 36.20 -56.60 33.13
C GLN A 145 37.24 -56.72 34.26
N ASP A 146 37.02 -56.03 35.38
CA ASP A 146 37.80 -56.14 36.63
C ASP A 146 37.27 -57.25 37.56
#